data_AF-A0A3D1DFK0-F1
#
_entry.id   AF-A0A3D1DFK0-F1
#
_cell.length_a   1.000
_cell.length_b   1.000
_cell.length_c   1.000
_cell.angle_alpha   90.00
_cell.angle_beta   90.00
_cell.angle_gamma   90.00
#
_symmetry.space_group_name_H-M   'P 1'
#
loop_
_entity.id
_entity.type
_entity.pdbx_description
1 polymer ?
#
loop_
_entity_poly.entity_id
_entity_poly.type
_entity_poly.pdbx_seq_one_letter_code
_entity_poly.pdbx_strand_id
1 'polypeptide(L)'
;GFSPDGKRVALGGADGAVYVIPLDEKSAVQRIELHSDWVVDVAWTPDGKKLITAGRDKATKVASVQTGKLLRTIDSSPERVSSVVTDGVFAVSAGKSRTLIGYQLDVALQNISVTGAGNGAKPITRRKQYVKNFEGQPGEVIDIAISGDRKSIAVAGAAAEVRVYTVADRKRTSTAKEVRVPVYCVALNKDASLLAVGSRDGHLEVFRLPKAERILSRIPVPMKQTVGSR
;
A
#
# COMPACT_ATOMS: atom_id res chain seq x y z
N GLY A 1 4.36 7.31 -5.67
CA GLY A 1 4.28 6.41 -6.85
C GLY A 1 3.93 7.17 -8.12
N PHE A 2 4.35 6.68 -9.29
CA PHE A 2 3.97 7.23 -10.60
C PHE A 2 2.49 6.97 -10.91
N SER A 3 1.85 7.89 -11.62
CA SER A 3 0.52 7.68 -12.19
C SER A 3 0.55 6.61 -13.30
N PRO A 4 -0.59 5.95 -13.59
CA PRO A 4 -0.63 4.88 -14.60
C PRO A 4 -0.23 5.33 -16.01
N ASP A 5 -0.47 6.59 -16.35
CA ASP A 5 -0.07 7.21 -17.62
C ASP A 5 1.42 7.64 -17.64
N GLY A 6 2.14 7.51 -16.53
CA GLY A 6 3.54 7.91 -16.39
C GLY A 6 3.77 9.42 -16.39
N LYS A 7 2.72 10.26 -16.34
CA LYS A 7 2.84 11.73 -16.49
C LYS A 7 2.90 12.49 -15.17
N ARG A 8 2.62 11.84 -14.04
CA ARG A 8 2.57 12.45 -12.71
C ARG A 8 3.20 11.54 -11.66
N VAL A 9 3.61 12.13 -10.55
CA VAL A 9 4.01 11.43 -9.32
C VAL A 9 3.10 11.87 -8.19
N ALA A 10 2.68 10.92 -7.35
CA ALA A 10 2.07 11.21 -6.06
C ALA A 10 3.09 10.97 -4.94
N LEU A 11 3.24 11.95 -4.05
CA LEU A 11 4.08 11.89 -2.86
C LEU A 11 3.22 12.06 -1.61
N GLY A 12 3.36 11.14 -0.64
CA GLY A 12 2.80 11.32 0.70
C GLY A 12 3.73 12.17 1.56
N GLY A 13 3.18 13.19 2.22
CA GLY A 13 3.90 14.11 3.09
C GLY A 13 3.79 13.75 4.58
N ALA A 14 4.86 14.06 5.33
CA ALA A 14 4.85 14.01 6.79
C ALA A 14 3.92 15.07 7.43
N ASP A 15 3.49 16.06 6.65
CA ASP A 15 2.51 17.07 7.02
C ASP A 15 1.05 16.62 6.81
N GLY A 16 0.84 15.36 6.43
CA GLY A 16 -0.49 14.78 6.22
C GLY A 16 -1.13 15.12 4.86
N ALA A 17 -0.43 15.84 3.99
CA ALA A 17 -0.86 16.11 2.63
C ALA A 17 -0.33 15.09 1.62
N VAL A 18 -1.01 15.00 0.48
CA VAL A 18 -0.48 14.37 -0.73
C VAL A 18 -0.19 15.44 -1.77
N TYR A 19 0.96 15.32 -2.43
CA TYR A 19 1.37 16.18 -3.53
C TYR A 19 1.28 15.39 -4.83
N VAL A 20 0.49 15.90 -5.78
CA VAL A 20 0.46 15.39 -7.15
C VAL A 20 1.30 16.33 -8.01
N ILE A 21 2.39 15.80 -8.51
CA ILE A 21 3.42 16.54 -9.25
C ILE A 21 3.36 16.10 -10.71
N PRO A 22 2.93 16.96 -11.63
CA PRO A 22 3.10 16.75 -13.07
C PRO A 22 4.58 16.69 -13.45
N LEU A 23 4.91 15.82 -14.41
CA LEU A 23 6.27 15.71 -14.95
C LEU A 23 6.52 16.67 -16.12
N ASP A 24 5.50 17.41 -16.54
CA ASP A 24 5.68 18.58 -17.38
C ASP A 24 6.04 19.81 -16.51
N GLU A 25 7.07 20.55 -16.89
CA GLU A 25 7.63 21.65 -16.09
C GLU A 25 6.69 22.86 -15.93
N LYS A 26 5.61 22.90 -16.72
CA LYS A 26 4.71 24.07 -16.79
C LYS A 26 3.50 23.94 -15.88
N SER A 27 3.14 22.73 -15.47
CA SER A 27 1.96 22.51 -14.63
C SER A 27 2.29 22.69 -13.14
N ALA A 28 1.38 23.33 -12.42
CA ALA A 28 1.53 23.53 -10.99
C ALA A 28 1.37 22.21 -10.21
N VAL A 29 2.13 22.10 -9.12
CA VAL A 29 1.95 21.02 -8.13
C VAL A 29 0.61 21.21 -7.42
N GLN A 30 -0.15 20.12 -7.30
CA GLN A 30 -1.40 20.10 -6.56
C GLN A 30 -1.17 19.52 -5.16
N ARG A 31 -1.55 20.27 -4.13
CA ARG A 31 -1.56 19.83 -2.72
C ARG A 31 -2.97 19.40 -2.32
N ILE A 32 -3.09 18.21 -1.73
CA ILE A 32 -4.36 17.63 -1.26
C ILE A 32 -4.23 17.30 0.23
N GLU A 33 -4.95 18.04 1.08
CA GLU A 33 -4.96 17.78 2.52
C GLU A 33 -5.90 16.62 2.85
N LEU A 34 -5.36 15.55 3.43
CA LEU A 34 -6.10 14.31 3.67
C LEU A 34 -5.98 13.79 5.09
N HIS A 35 -4.79 13.76 5.66
CA HIS A 35 -4.49 13.12 6.94
C HIS A 35 -4.10 14.16 7.99
N SER A 36 -4.35 13.85 9.27
CA SER A 36 -3.92 14.69 10.40
C SER A 36 -2.54 14.31 10.95
N ASP A 37 -1.87 13.34 10.32
CA ASP A 37 -0.53 12.84 10.62
C ASP A 37 0.06 12.31 9.29
N TRP A 38 1.27 11.77 9.29
CA TRP A 38 2.02 11.40 8.09
C TRP A 38 1.21 10.53 7.13
N VAL A 39 1.27 10.87 5.84
CA VAL A 39 0.86 9.96 4.77
C VAL A 39 2.01 9.00 4.52
N VAL A 40 1.80 7.73 4.86
CA VAL A 40 2.84 6.70 4.82
C VAL A 40 2.93 6.06 3.44
N ASP A 41 1.79 5.90 2.76
CA ASP A 41 1.74 5.25 1.44
C ASP A 41 0.61 5.82 0.57
N VAL A 42 0.80 5.75 -0.75
CA VAL A 42 -0.12 6.28 -1.78
C VAL A 42 -0.23 5.32 -2.97
N ALA A 43 -1.46 4.94 -3.32
CA ALA A 43 -1.76 4.07 -4.46
C ALA A 43 -2.67 4.75 -5.48
N TRP A 44 -2.30 4.67 -6.76
CA TRP A 44 -3.14 5.12 -7.87
C TRP A 44 -4.13 4.05 -8.30
N THR A 45 -5.38 4.45 -8.52
CA THR A 45 -6.32 3.62 -9.29
C THR A 45 -5.82 3.50 -10.74
N PRO A 46 -6.07 2.37 -11.44
CA PRO A 46 -5.57 2.17 -12.80
C PRO A 46 -6.04 3.22 -13.82
N ASP A 47 -7.20 3.82 -13.60
CA ASP A 47 -7.74 4.90 -14.42
C ASP A 47 -7.05 6.26 -14.17
N GLY A 48 -6.17 6.35 -13.18
CA GLY A 48 -5.45 7.57 -12.81
C GLY A 48 -6.31 8.68 -12.21
N LYS A 49 -7.58 8.38 -11.86
CA LYS A 49 -8.54 9.40 -11.39
C LYS A 49 -8.57 9.54 -9.87
N LYS A 50 -8.16 8.51 -9.12
CA LYS A 50 -8.21 8.50 -7.66
C LYS A 50 -6.88 8.09 -7.05
N LEU A 51 -6.66 8.58 -5.84
CA LEU A 51 -5.59 8.17 -4.95
C LEU A 51 -6.19 7.50 -3.72
N ILE A 52 -5.61 6.38 -3.31
CA ILE A 52 -5.86 5.74 -2.03
C ILE A 52 -4.64 5.98 -1.15
N THR A 53 -4.86 6.40 0.09
CA THR A 53 -3.79 6.85 0.98
C THR A 53 -3.88 6.17 2.33
N ALA A 54 -2.73 5.77 2.88
CA ALA A 54 -2.60 5.21 4.23
C ALA A 54 -1.89 6.20 5.15
N GLY A 55 -2.40 6.38 6.36
CA GLY A 55 -1.90 7.37 7.30
C GLY A 55 -1.55 6.85 8.70
N ARG A 56 -0.65 7.59 9.37
CA ARG A 56 -0.37 7.41 10.81
C ARG A 56 -1.51 7.87 11.71
N ASP A 57 -2.44 8.67 11.17
CA ASP A 57 -3.73 8.99 11.78
C ASP A 57 -4.69 7.78 11.81
N LYS A 58 -4.19 6.59 11.44
CA LYS A 58 -4.89 5.31 11.48
C LYS A 58 -6.04 5.22 10.47
N ALA A 59 -6.01 6.07 9.45
CA ALA A 59 -7.03 6.11 8.41
C ALA A 59 -6.51 5.62 7.06
N THR A 60 -7.42 5.02 6.30
CA THR A 60 -7.25 4.84 4.85
C THR A 60 -8.26 5.75 4.16
N LYS A 61 -7.80 6.59 3.23
CA LYS A 61 -8.63 7.61 2.58
C LYS A 61 -8.57 7.48 1.05
N VAL A 62 -9.58 8.02 0.40
CA VAL A 62 -9.73 8.07 -1.05
C VAL A 62 -9.92 9.52 -1.47
N ALA A 63 -9.11 9.99 -2.41
CA ALA A 63 -9.17 11.34 -2.95
C ALA A 63 -9.36 11.34 -4.46
N SER A 64 -10.03 12.37 -4.97
CA SER A 64 -10.12 12.65 -6.39
C SER A 64 -8.91 13.48 -6.82
N VAL A 65 -8.20 13.00 -7.83
CA VAL A 65 -7.06 13.72 -8.39
C VAL A 65 -7.54 14.94 -9.17
N GLN A 66 -8.64 14.81 -9.92
CA GLN A 66 -9.18 15.91 -10.72
C GLN A 66 -9.59 17.11 -9.87
N THR A 67 -10.23 16.86 -8.74
CA THR A 67 -10.77 17.94 -7.89
C THR A 67 -9.86 18.30 -6.72
N GLY A 68 -8.82 17.52 -6.45
CA GLY A 68 -7.92 17.73 -5.31
C GLY A 68 -8.62 17.63 -3.97
N LYS A 69 -9.65 16.78 -3.86
CA LYS A 69 -10.53 16.73 -2.68
C LYS A 69 -10.68 15.31 -2.16
N LEU A 70 -10.84 15.20 -0.84
CA LEU A 70 -11.23 13.98 -0.16
C LEU A 70 -12.60 13.52 -0.66
N LEU A 71 -12.69 12.26 -1.07
CA LEU A 71 -13.97 11.59 -1.38
C LEU A 71 -14.48 10.84 -0.16
N ARG A 72 -13.61 10.08 0.51
CA ARG A 72 -14.00 9.26 1.66
C ARG A 72 -12.84 8.83 2.54
N THR A 73 -13.10 8.73 3.83
CA THR A 73 -12.32 7.88 4.75
C THR A 73 -12.95 6.48 4.74
N ILE A 74 -12.26 5.49 4.17
CA ILE A 74 -12.75 4.11 4.02
C ILE A 74 -12.34 3.19 5.16
N ASP A 75 -11.32 3.58 5.94
CA ASP A 75 -10.92 2.88 7.15
C ASP A 75 -10.63 3.82 8.32
N SER A 76 -10.88 3.32 9.53
CA SER A 76 -10.37 3.83 10.79
C SER A 76 -9.91 2.63 11.61
N SER A 77 -8.63 2.30 11.47
CA SER A 77 -7.95 1.20 12.14
C SER A 77 -7.65 1.57 13.60
N PRO A 78 -7.57 0.60 14.54
CA PRO A 78 -7.13 0.87 15.91
C PRO A 78 -5.66 1.32 16.00
N GLU A 79 -4.86 1.01 14.97
CA GLU A 79 -3.43 1.30 14.88
C GLU A 79 -3.05 1.88 13.51
N ARG A 80 -1.83 2.40 13.39
CA ARG A 80 -1.30 3.02 12.17
C ARG A 80 -1.41 2.09 10.96
N VAL A 81 -1.79 2.65 9.82
CA VAL A 81 -1.81 1.96 8.53
C VAL A 81 -0.49 2.28 7.83
N SER A 82 0.24 1.26 7.38
CA SER A 82 1.59 1.43 6.83
C SER A 82 1.65 1.32 5.33
N SER A 83 0.70 0.59 4.71
CA SER A 83 0.72 0.34 3.28
C SER A 83 -0.68 0.18 2.71
N VAL A 84 -0.83 0.57 1.44
CA VAL A 84 -2.07 0.45 0.68
C VAL A 84 -1.79 0.13 -0.79
N VAL A 85 -2.59 -0.77 -1.36
CA VAL A 85 -2.59 -1.08 -2.79
C VAL A 85 -4.02 -1.08 -3.33
N THR A 86 -4.18 -1.03 -4.65
CA THR A 86 -5.50 -1.15 -5.28
C THR A 86 -5.42 -1.80 -6.66
N ASP A 87 -6.41 -2.61 -7.02
CA ASP A 87 -6.62 -3.09 -8.39
C ASP A 87 -7.58 -2.18 -9.19
N GLY A 88 -8.12 -1.12 -8.57
CA GLY A 88 -9.16 -0.24 -9.12
C GLY A 88 -10.59 -0.60 -8.71
N VAL A 89 -10.82 -1.83 -8.29
CA VAL A 89 -12.11 -2.32 -7.76
C VAL A 89 -12.04 -2.42 -6.23
N PHE A 90 -10.96 -2.99 -5.71
CA PHE A 90 -10.63 -3.08 -4.31
C PHE A 90 -9.43 -2.20 -3.98
N ALA A 91 -9.49 -1.51 -2.85
CA ALA A 91 -8.30 -1.08 -2.13
C ALA A 91 -8.01 -2.07 -1.01
N VAL A 92 -6.73 -2.34 -0.75
CA VAL A 92 -6.31 -3.21 0.35
C VAL A 92 -5.31 -2.45 1.19
N SER A 93 -5.53 -2.38 2.50
CA SER A 93 -4.61 -1.73 3.44
C SER A 93 -4.34 -2.57 4.67
N ALA A 94 -3.17 -2.39 5.25
CA ALA A 94 -2.80 -2.98 6.54
C ALA A 94 -1.71 -2.16 7.23
N GLY A 95 -1.38 -2.58 8.45
CA GLY A 95 -0.28 -2.02 9.21
C GLY A 95 -0.12 -2.72 10.56
N LYS A 96 0.09 -1.92 11.61
CA LYS A 96 0.40 -2.40 12.96
C LYS A 96 -0.74 -3.16 13.64
N SER A 97 -1.99 -2.97 13.20
CA SER A 97 -3.13 -3.76 13.67
C SER A 97 -3.10 -5.22 13.19
N ARG A 98 -2.18 -5.58 12.27
CA ARG A 98 -2.04 -6.91 11.64
C ARG A 98 -3.27 -7.37 10.86
N THR A 99 -4.23 -6.47 10.68
CA THR A 99 -5.47 -6.75 9.98
C THR A 99 -5.32 -6.31 8.54
N LEU A 100 -5.40 -7.26 7.61
CA LEU A 100 -5.38 -7.01 6.19
C LEU A 100 -6.82 -6.93 5.67
N ILE A 101 -7.21 -5.73 5.24
CA ILE A 101 -8.61 -5.42 4.91
C ILE A 101 -8.71 -4.95 3.47
N GLY A 102 -9.60 -5.59 2.70
CA GLY A 102 -10.03 -5.14 1.39
C GLY A 102 -11.30 -4.29 1.47
N TYR A 103 -11.37 -3.23 0.65
CA TYR A 103 -12.48 -2.29 0.55
C TYR A 103 -12.95 -2.24 -0.90
N GLN A 104 -14.20 -2.61 -1.17
CA GLN A 104 -14.77 -2.49 -2.50
C GLN A 104 -15.07 -1.01 -2.80
N LEU A 105 -14.33 -0.41 -3.72
CA LEU A 105 -14.29 1.03 -3.95
C LEU A 105 -15.59 1.57 -4.53
N ASP A 106 -16.23 0.84 -5.45
CA ASP A 106 -17.53 1.25 -6.01
C ASP A 106 -18.60 1.35 -4.92
N VAL A 107 -18.74 0.33 -4.07
CA VAL A 107 -19.67 0.31 -2.94
C VAL A 107 -19.28 1.34 -1.90
N ALA A 108 -17.99 1.44 -1.55
CA ALA A 108 -17.52 2.42 -0.59
C ALA A 108 -17.78 3.86 -1.06
N LEU A 109 -17.75 4.11 -2.37
CA LEU A 109 -17.94 5.43 -2.96
C LEU A 109 -19.37 5.70 -3.47
N GLN A 110 -20.31 4.78 -3.27
CA GLN A 110 -21.71 4.98 -3.65
C GLN A 110 -22.30 6.23 -2.99
N ASN A 111 -23.01 7.03 -3.80
CA ASN A 111 -23.71 8.25 -3.41
C ASN A 111 -22.80 9.34 -2.80
N ILE A 112 -21.50 9.30 -3.11
CA ILE A 112 -20.57 10.37 -2.76
C ILE A 112 -20.49 11.35 -3.91
N SER A 113 -20.86 12.60 -3.62
CA SER A 113 -20.35 13.74 -4.38
C SER A 113 -19.02 14.20 -3.76
N VAL A 114 -18.15 14.79 -4.57
CA VAL A 114 -16.87 15.34 -4.12
C VAL A 114 -17.13 16.34 -2.97
N THR A 115 -16.82 15.95 -1.73
CA THR A 115 -16.95 16.86 -0.58
C THR A 115 -15.83 17.90 -0.63
N GLY A 116 -16.11 19.13 -0.18
CA GLY A 116 -15.17 20.27 -0.20
C GLY A 116 -13.82 20.00 0.48
N ALA A 117 -12.94 21.01 0.48
CA ALA A 117 -11.61 20.90 1.08
C ALA A 117 -11.70 20.45 2.55
N GLY A 118 -10.93 19.41 2.91
CA GLY A 118 -10.76 18.98 4.30
C GLY A 118 -11.64 17.82 4.79
N ASN A 119 -11.31 17.39 6.00
CA ASN A 119 -11.74 16.18 6.74
C ASN A 119 -13.26 16.02 7.01
N GLY A 120 -14.13 16.73 6.28
CA GLY A 120 -15.57 16.81 6.52
C GLY A 120 -16.39 15.58 6.11
N ALA A 121 -15.77 14.55 5.51
CA ALA A 121 -16.46 13.29 5.24
C ALA A 121 -16.67 12.52 6.56
N LYS A 122 -17.92 12.46 7.02
CA LYS A 122 -18.27 11.67 8.21
C LYS A 122 -17.89 10.19 8.01
N PRO A 123 -17.24 9.55 9.00
CA PRO A 123 -17.02 8.10 8.99
C PRO A 123 -18.32 7.33 8.80
N ILE A 124 -18.27 6.22 8.08
CA ILE A 124 -19.47 5.44 7.74
C ILE A 124 -19.87 4.54 8.91
N THR A 125 -21.15 4.54 9.25
CA THR A 125 -21.77 3.63 10.22
C THR A 125 -21.93 2.19 9.71
N ARG A 126 -21.83 1.94 8.40
CA ARG A 126 -22.04 0.62 7.77
C ARG A 126 -20.76 -0.01 7.19
N ARG A 127 -19.68 -0.02 7.97
CA ARG A 127 -18.37 -0.58 7.58
C ARG A 127 -18.45 -1.99 6.97
N LYS A 128 -19.35 -2.85 7.48
CA LYS A 128 -19.48 -4.25 7.02
C LYS A 128 -19.92 -4.40 5.56
N GLN A 129 -20.50 -3.37 4.93
CA GLN A 129 -21.09 -3.50 3.59
C GLN A 129 -20.05 -3.56 2.46
N TYR A 130 -18.89 -2.94 2.63
CA TYR A 130 -17.85 -2.81 1.60
C TYR A 130 -16.51 -3.42 2.03
N VAL A 131 -16.43 -3.94 3.26
CA VAL A 131 -15.22 -4.53 3.83
C VAL A 131 -15.20 -6.03 3.60
N LYS A 132 -14.05 -6.52 3.12
CA LYS A 132 -13.75 -7.91 2.88
C LYS A 132 -12.38 -8.22 3.46
N ASN A 133 -12.35 -8.93 4.58
CA ASN A 133 -11.10 -9.28 5.26
C ASN A 133 -10.34 -10.38 4.50
N PHE A 134 -9.03 -10.31 4.59
CA PHE A 134 -8.13 -11.43 4.35
C PHE A 134 -7.89 -12.17 5.67
N GLU A 135 -7.15 -13.28 5.63
CA GLU A 135 -6.64 -13.88 6.85
C GLU A 135 -5.75 -12.90 7.64
N GLY A 136 -5.76 -13.05 8.97
CA GLY A 136 -4.93 -12.24 9.86
C GLY A 136 -3.45 -12.48 9.64
N GLN A 137 -2.66 -11.41 9.75
CA GLN A 137 -1.22 -11.47 9.61
C GLN A 137 -0.56 -11.85 10.95
N PRO A 138 0.50 -12.66 10.93
CA PRO A 138 1.18 -13.14 12.15
C PRO A 138 1.91 -12.00 12.89
N GLY A 139 2.30 -10.95 12.17
CA GLY A 139 3.02 -9.80 12.70
C GLY A 139 2.51 -8.50 12.06
N GLU A 140 3.07 -7.38 12.54
CA GLU A 140 2.84 -6.06 11.93
C GLU A 140 3.14 -6.13 10.43
N VAL A 141 2.22 -5.63 9.62
CA VAL A 141 2.46 -5.42 8.20
C VAL A 141 3.24 -4.12 8.06
N ILE A 142 4.31 -4.17 7.26
CA ILE A 142 5.11 -2.99 6.94
C ILE A 142 4.82 -2.57 5.50
N ASP A 143 4.80 -3.53 4.58
CA ASP A 143 4.63 -3.27 3.14
C ASP A 143 3.69 -4.26 2.47
N ILE A 144 2.97 -3.78 1.45
CA ILE A 144 2.11 -4.55 0.55
C ILE A 144 2.48 -4.17 -0.88
N ALA A 145 2.83 -5.16 -1.69
CA ALA A 145 3.02 -4.98 -3.12
C ALA A 145 1.90 -5.63 -3.92
N ILE A 146 1.54 -5.03 -5.05
CA ILE A 146 0.59 -5.59 -6.01
C ILE A 146 1.31 -5.96 -7.31
N SER A 147 0.94 -7.08 -7.91
CA SER A 147 1.50 -7.51 -9.21
C SER A 147 1.12 -6.54 -10.34
N GLY A 148 1.90 -6.53 -11.41
CA GLY A 148 1.66 -5.63 -12.55
C GLY A 148 0.32 -5.86 -13.25
N ASP A 149 -0.19 -7.09 -13.25
CA ASP A 149 -1.54 -7.45 -13.71
C ASP A 149 -2.65 -7.18 -12.67
N ARG A 150 -2.26 -6.74 -11.47
CA ARG A 150 -3.11 -6.38 -10.33
C ARG A 150 -3.96 -7.51 -9.77
N LYS A 151 -3.62 -8.77 -10.05
CA LYS A 151 -4.37 -9.94 -9.59
C LYS A 151 -3.87 -10.50 -8.27
N SER A 152 -2.63 -10.19 -7.89
CA SER A 152 -1.99 -10.74 -6.70
C SER A 152 -1.38 -9.65 -5.83
N ILE A 153 -1.40 -9.87 -4.52
CA ILE A 153 -0.70 -9.03 -3.56
C ILE A 153 0.28 -9.85 -2.73
N ALA A 154 1.45 -9.29 -2.44
CA ALA A 154 2.40 -9.81 -1.48
C ALA A 154 2.37 -8.93 -0.23
N VAL A 155 2.38 -9.55 0.95
CA VAL A 155 2.21 -8.89 2.24
C VAL A 155 3.37 -9.28 3.13
N ALA A 156 4.09 -8.28 3.65
CA ALA A 156 5.28 -8.49 4.44
C ALA A 156 5.37 -7.54 5.63
N GLY A 157 6.19 -7.92 6.61
CA GLY A 157 6.49 -7.04 7.72
C GLY A 157 7.35 -7.70 8.79
N ALA A 158 6.89 -7.66 10.04
CA ALA A 158 7.70 -8.09 11.19
C ALA A 158 7.83 -9.61 11.34
N ALA A 159 7.00 -10.40 10.65
CA ALA A 159 7.07 -11.85 10.71
C ALA A 159 8.05 -12.43 9.68
N ALA A 160 8.66 -13.57 10.00
CA ALA A 160 9.58 -14.29 9.13
C ALA A 160 8.86 -15.07 8.01
N GLU A 161 7.82 -14.46 7.46
CA GLU A 161 7.14 -14.93 6.27
C GLU A 161 6.57 -13.78 5.43
N VAL A 162 6.61 -13.96 4.11
CA VAL A 162 5.86 -13.13 3.14
C VAL A 162 4.73 -13.97 2.57
N ARG A 163 3.51 -13.47 2.67
CA ARG A 163 2.31 -14.16 2.20
C ARG A 163 1.81 -13.52 0.90
N VAL A 164 1.41 -14.36 -0.06
CA VAL A 164 0.88 -13.91 -1.36
C VAL A 164 -0.57 -14.35 -1.49
N TYR A 165 -1.43 -13.46 -1.98
CA TYR A 165 -2.88 -13.67 -2.10
C TYR A 165 -3.38 -13.32 -3.49
N THR A 166 -4.44 -13.98 -3.94
CA THR A 166 -5.28 -13.42 -5.02
C THR A 166 -6.12 -12.28 -4.48
N VAL A 167 -6.25 -11.20 -5.25
CA VAL A 167 -7.07 -10.04 -4.86
C VAL A 167 -8.56 -10.38 -4.90
N ALA A 168 -9.01 -11.06 -5.96
CA ALA A 168 -10.42 -11.39 -6.17
C ALA A 168 -10.95 -12.35 -5.09
N ASP A 169 -10.25 -13.46 -4.85
CA ASP A 169 -10.73 -14.49 -3.92
C ASP A 169 -10.23 -14.29 -2.50
N ARG A 170 -9.21 -13.45 -2.30
CA ARG A 170 -8.55 -13.20 -1.00
C ARG A 170 -7.94 -14.46 -0.40
N LYS A 171 -7.64 -15.44 -1.26
CA LYS A 171 -7.05 -16.72 -0.87
C LYS A 171 -5.54 -16.62 -0.95
N ARG A 172 -4.86 -17.12 0.09
CA ARG A 172 -3.41 -17.24 0.09
C ARG A 172 -2.99 -18.28 -0.95
N THR A 173 -2.13 -17.90 -1.88
CA THR A 173 -1.59 -18.76 -2.93
C THR A 173 -0.18 -19.24 -2.61
N SER A 174 0.57 -18.47 -1.80
CA SER A 174 1.96 -18.81 -1.44
C SER A 174 2.36 -18.23 -0.10
N THR A 175 3.36 -18.86 0.51
CA THR A 175 4.05 -18.35 1.70
C THR A 175 5.55 -18.58 1.52
N ALA A 176 6.32 -17.51 1.38
CA ALA A 176 7.77 -17.57 1.50
C ALA A 176 8.13 -17.52 2.99
N LYS A 177 8.65 -18.62 3.52
CA LYS A 177 9.04 -18.77 4.92
C LYS A 177 10.53 -18.51 5.11
N GLU A 178 10.94 -18.33 6.37
CA GLU A 178 12.36 -18.15 6.75
C GLU A 178 13.01 -16.93 6.07
N VAL A 179 12.19 -15.94 5.72
CA VAL A 179 12.66 -14.64 5.22
C VAL A 179 13.31 -13.87 6.37
N ARG A 180 14.34 -13.11 6.05
CA ARG A 180 15.02 -12.25 7.02
C ARG A 180 14.10 -11.11 7.47
N VAL A 181 14.12 -10.79 8.76
CA VAL A 181 13.19 -9.83 9.37
C VAL A 181 13.89 -8.64 10.05
N PRO A 182 13.17 -7.51 10.20
CA PRO A 182 11.90 -7.20 9.55
C PRO A 182 12.07 -7.04 8.04
N VAL A 183 11.04 -7.45 7.29
CA VAL A 183 10.94 -7.18 5.85
C VAL A 183 10.41 -5.76 5.69
N TYR A 184 11.20 -4.90 5.05
CA TYR A 184 10.82 -3.50 4.84
C TYR A 184 10.16 -3.24 3.49
N CYS A 185 10.47 -4.05 2.49
CA CYS A 185 9.83 -3.90 1.19
C CYS A 185 9.65 -5.24 0.48
N VAL A 186 8.60 -5.31 -0.33
CA VAL A 186 8.34 -6.42 -1.25
C VAL A 186 8.02 -5.88 -2.65
N ALA A 187 8.24 -6.71 -3.66
CA ALA A 187 7.80 -6.42 -5.02
C ALA A 187 7.38 -7.71 -5.72
N LEU A 188 6.31 -7.62 -6.51
CA LEU A 188 5.90 -8.68 -7.43
C LEU A 188 6.20 -8.25 -8.85
N ASN A 189 6.59 -9.20 -9.70
CA ASN A 189 6.62 -8.98 -11.13
C ASN A 189 5.20 -8.96 -11.73
N LYS A 190 5.09 -8.80 -13.05
CA LYS A 190 3.82 -8.59 -13.76
C LYS A 190 2.75 -9.63 -13.42
N ASP A 191 3.10 -10.91 -13.43
CA ASP A 191 2.18 -12.04 -13.27
C ASP A 191 2.30 -12.72 -11.89
N ALA A 192 3.04 -12.12 -10.96
CA ALA A 192 3.36 -12.70 -9.66
C ALA A 192 4.04 -14.07 -9.72
N SER A 193 4.81 -14.37 -10.78
CA SER A 193 5.69 -15.55 -10.82
C SER A 193 6.99 -15.35 -10.04
N LEU A 194 7.38 -14.11 -9.75
CA LEU A 194 8.55 -13.75 -8.94
C LEU A 194 8.16 -12.78 -7.83
N LEU A 195 8.73 -13.02 -6.65
CA LEU A 195 8.67 -12.16 -5.48
C LEU A 195 10.08 -11.71 -5.10
N ALA A 196 10.30 -10.41 -4.97
CA ALA A 196 11.49 -9.83 -4.38
C ALA A 196 11.18 -9.34 -2.95
N VAL A 197 12.11 -9.57 -2.04
CA VAL A 197 12.00 -9.23 -0.60
C VAL A 197 13.26 -8.48 -0.18
N GLY A 198 13.07 -7.29 0.41
CA GLY A 198 14.14 -6.49 0.99
C GLY A 198 14.02 -6.41 2.51
N SER A 199 15.08 -6.83 3.20
CA SER A 199 15.09 -6.93 4.67
C SER A 199 16.01 -5.88 5.31
N ARG A 200 15.80 -5.63 6.61
CA ARG A 200 16.54 -4.62 7.40
C ARG A 200 18.06 -4.71 7.32
N ASP A 201 18.60 -5.92 7.18
CA ASP A 201 20.03 -6.20 7.11
C ASP A 201 20.62 -5.93 5.71
N GLY A 202 19.84 -5.36 4.79
CA GLY A 202 20.27 -5.03 3.43
C GLY A 202 20.24 -6.22 2.47
N HIS A 203 19.72 -7.38 2.90
CA HIS A 203 19.53 -8.51 2.02
C HIS A 203 18.38 -8.29 1.03
N LEU A 204 18.65 -8.68 -0.22
CA LEU A 204 17.67 -8.89 -1.27
C LEU A 204 17.54 -10.39 -1.50
N GLU A 205 16.33 -10.91 -1.30
CA GLU A 205 15.96 -12.29 -1.62
C GLU A 205 14.94 -12.31 -2.75
N VAL A 206 15.06 -13.27 -3.67
CA VAL A 206 14.08 -13.47 -4.75
C VAL A 206 13.56 -14.90 -4.71
N PHE A 207 12.25 -15.04 -4.82
CA PHE A 207 11.54 -16.31 -4.76
C PHE A 207 10.75 -16.55 -6.06
N ARG A 208 10.75 -17.79 -6.53
CA ARG A 208 9.87 -18.27 -7.60
C ARG A 208 8.55 -18.76 -7.00
N LEU A 209 7.45 -18.18 -7.46
CA LEU A 209 6.09 -18.49 -7.03
C LEU A 209 5.41 -19.50 -7.99
N PRO A 210 4.40 -20.26 -7.53
CA PRO A 210 3.79 -20.24 -6.20
C PRO A 210 4.49 -21.09 -5.15
N LYS A 211 5.51 -21.87 -5.54
CA LYS A 211 6.24 -22.78 -4.62
C LYS A 211 7.07 -22.03 -3.56
N ALA A 212 7.29 -20.73 -3.75
CA ALA A 212 8.16 -19.90 -2.92
C ALA A 212 9.58 -20.47 -2.81
N GLU A 213 10.12 -20.94 -3.93
CA GLU A 213 11.50 -21.43 -4.02
C GLU A 213 12.46 -20.24 -4.05
N ARG A 214 13.36 -20.11 -3.07
CA ARG A 214 14.36 -19.04 -3.05
C ARG A 214 15.40 -19.29 -4.15
N ILE A 215 15.51 -18.36 -5.10
CA ILE A 215 16.43 -18.43 -6.25
C ILE A 215 17.56 -17.40 -6.19
N LEU A 216 17.46 -16.40 -5.30
CA LEU A 216 18.50 -15.41 -5.05
C LEU A 216 18.51 -15.03 -3.57
N SER A 217 19.70 -14.86 -2.99
CA SER A 217 19.90 -14.19 -1.70
C SER A 217 21.27 -13.50 -1.71
N ARG A 218 21.30 -12.18 -1.63
CA ARG A 218 22.55 -11.40 -1.60
C ARG A 218 22.38 -10.05 -0.94
N ILE A 219 23.49 -9.42 -0.58
CA ILE A 219 23.54 -8.00 -0.18
C ILE A 219 23.96 -7.21 -1.42
N PRO A 220 23.06 -6.46 -2.09
CA PRO A 220 23.37 -5.80 -3.37
C PRO A 220 24.37 -4.66 -3.23
N VAL A 221 24.30 -3.93 -2.12
CA VAL A 221 25.22 -2.83 -1.78
C VAL A 221 25.89 -3.24 -0.48
N PRO A 222 27.21 -3.52 -0.47
CA PRO A 222 27.92 -3.83 0.76
C PRO A 222 27.74 -2.65 1.73
N MET A 223 27.02 -2.87 2.82
CA MET A 223 27.06 -1.91 3.92
C MET A 223 28.51 -1.93 4.41
N LYS A 224 29.21 -0.79 4.35
CA LYS A 224 30.48 -0.65 5.06
C LYS A 224 30.16 -1.02 6.50
N GLN A 225 30.68 -2.16 6.96
CA GLN A 225 30.69 -2.44 8.38
C GLN A 225 31.45 -1.27 8.99
N THR A 226 30.75 -0.40 9.70
CA THR A 226 31.42 0.53 10.61
C THR A 226 32.13 -0.33 11.62
N VAL A 227 33.42 -0.55 11.40
CA VAL A 227 34.34 -1.09 12.37
C VAL A 227 34.40 -0.06 13.50
N GLY A 228 33.59 -0.28 14.53
CA GLY A 228 33.74 0.18 15.92
C GLY A 228 33.77 1.68 16.23
N SER A 229 32.99 2.06 17.23
CA SER A 229 33.54 2.78 18.38
C SER A 229 32.93 2.19 19.65
N ARG A 230 33.79 1.99 20.66
CA ARG A 230 33.59 1.26 21.91
C ARG A 230 32.34 1.64 22.71
#